data_AF-A0AA43XN62-F1
#
_entry.id   AF-A0AA43XN62-F1
#
_cell.length_a   1.000
_cell.length_b   1.000
_cell.length_c   1.000
_cell.angle_alpha   90.00
_cell.angle_beta   90.00
_cell.angle_gamma   90.00
#
_symmetry.space_group_name_H-M   'P 1'
#
loop_
_entity.id
_entity.type
_entity.pdbx_description
1 polymer ?
#
loop_
_entity_poly.entity_id
_entity_poly.type
_entity_poly.pdbx_seq_one_letter_code
_entity_poly.pdbx_strand_id
1 'polypeptide(L)'
;MKIIKGLYIGILLFLNTALIGLELYKNTIRDQWAEGSVIGEEAYYQLQQLHGVTNFITLLLTFLILGGALGLVLWKKKELIKPQIIATLGISLLFYVTALITALITDAPRGNLSQHVHSMTGAVAVILIFLLISRYFNRNERKVRGLIH
;
A
#
# COMPACT_ATOMS: atom_id res chain seq x y z
N MET A 1 4.52 -18.41 -15.01
CA MET A 1 3.96 -17.03 -14.88
C MET A 1 2.74 -16.91 -13.97
N LYS A 2 1.77 -17.85 -13.99
CA LYS A 2 0.58 -17.79 -13.10
C LYS A 2 0.93 -17.90 -11.60
N ILE A 3 1.88 -18.77 -11.23
CA ILE A 3 2.32 -18.98 -9.84
C ILE A 3 2.93 -17.71 -9.24
N ILE A 4 3.82 -17.02 -9.96
CA ILE A 4 4.47 -15.78 -9.49
C ILE A 4 3.43 -14.66 -9.26
N LYS A 5 2.42 -14.56 -10.13
CA LYS A 5 1.32 -13.60 -9.96
C LYS A 5 0.48 -13.91 -8.71
N GLY A 6 0.15 -15.19 -8.49
CA GLY A 6 -0.57 -15.63 -7.30
C GLY A 6 0.21 -15.35 -6.02
N LEU A 7 1.52 -15.62 -6.01
CA LEU A 7 2.41 -15.34 -4.88
C LEU A 7 2.47 -13.85 -4.58
N TYR A 8 2.65 -13.00 -5.60
CA TYR A 8 2.67 -11.54 -5.43
C TYR A 8 1.36 -11.02 -4.82
N ILE A 9 0.21 -11.46 -5.35
CA ILE A 9 -1.11 -11.08 -4.80
C ILE A 9 -1.25 -11.59 -3.36
N GLY A 10 -0.85 -12.83 -3.07
CA GLY A 10 -0.89 -13.40 -1.73
C GLY A 10 -0.06 -12.61 -0.72
N ILE A 11 1.17 -12.20 -1.09
CA ILE A 11 2.02 -11.36 -0.24
C ILE A 11 1.36 -10.00 0.00
N LEU A 12 0.82 -9.35 -1.04
CA LEU A 12 0.12 -8.08 -0.87
C LEU A 12 -1.07 -8.21 0.08
N LEU A 13 -1.91 -9.24 -0.10
CA LEU A 13 -3.05 -9.48 0.77
C LEU A 13 -2.61 -9.71 2.22
N PHE A 14 -1.62 -10.57 2.43
CA PHE A 14 -1.10 -10.88 3.77
C PHE A 14 -0.58 -9.62 4.49
N LEU A 15 0.26 -8.81 3.82
CA LEU A 15 0.82 -7.60 4.42
C LEU A 15 -0.27 -6.54 4.72
N ASN A 16 -1.29 -6.43 3.86
CA ASN A 16 -2.43 -5.55 4.13
C ASN A 16 -3.26 -6.03 5.34
N THR A 17 -3.53 -7.33 5.45
CA THR A 17 -4.23 -7.90 6.62
C THR A 17 -3.42 -7.69 7.90
N ALA A 18 -2.10 -7.84 7.84
CA ALA A 18 -1.22 -7.57 8.97
C ALA A 18 -1.31 -6.10 9.43
N LEU A 19 -1.40 -5.13 8.52
CA LEU A 19 -1.58 -3.72 8.88
C LEU A 19 -2.90 -3.46 9.62
N ILE A 20 -4.01 -4.06 9.16
CA ILE A 20 -5.29 -3.97 9.89
C ILE A 20 -5.16 -4.56 11.29
N GLY A 21 -4.59 -5.77 11.40
CA GLY A 21 -4.39 -6.44 12.69
C GLY A 21 -3.54 -5.63 13.67
N LEU A 22 -2.46 -5.00 13.18
CA LEU A 22 -1.62 -4.12 14.00
C LEU A 22 -2.36 -2.87 14.47
N GLU A 23 -3.23 -2.29 13.65
CA GLU A 23 -4.02 -1.12 14.05
C GLU A 23 -5.08 -1.48 15.09
N LEU A 24 -5.74 -2.63 14.95
CA LEU A 24 -6.64 -3.16 15.97
C LEU A 24 -5.91 -3.38 17.29
N TYR A 25 -4.72 -3.98 17.26
CA TYR A 25 -3.94 -4.23 18.47
C TYR A 25 -3.46 -2.93 19.14
N LYS A 26 -3.05 -1.93 18.36
CA LYS A 26 -2.76 -0.58 18.88
C LYS A 26 -3.99 0.06 19.51
N ASN A 27 -5.19 -0.16 18.96
CA ASN A 27 -6.42 0.34 19.56
C ASN A 27 -6.66 -0.29 20.93
N THR A 28 -6.54 -1.61 21.04
CA THR A 28 -6.69 -2.32 22.32
C THR A 28 -5.75 -1.77 23.40
N ILE A 29 -4.49 -1.47 23.06
CA ILE A 29 -3.55 -0.89 24.04
C ILE A 29 -3.97 0.54 24.45
N ARG A 30 -4.49 1.35 23.51
CA ARG A 30 -5.02 2.68 23.81
C ARG A 30 -6.23 2.61 24.73
N ASP A 31 -7.13 1.67 24.49
CA ASP A 31 -8.33 1.46 25.30
C ASP A 31 -7.93 1.01 26.72
N GLN A 32 -7.02 0.03 26.83
CA GLN A 32 -6.46 -0.43 28.09
C GLN A 32 -5.79 0.69 28.89
N TRP A 33 -5.06 1.59 28.21
CA TRP A 33 -4.44 2.74 28.84
C TRP A 33 -5.48 3.76 29.32
N ALA A 34 -6.51 4.05 28.51
CA ALA A 34 -7.59 4.96 28.87
C ALA A 34 -8.42 4.45 30.06
N GLU A 35 -8.58 3.14 30.18
CA GLU A 35 -9.25 2.47 31.30
C GLU A 35 -8.37 2.34 32.56
N GLY A 36 -7.09 2.76 32.49
CA GLY A 36 -6.15 2.71 33.61
C GLY A 36 -5.64 1.29 33.94
N SER A 37 -5.85 0.32 33.03
CA SER A 37 -5.43 -1.07 33.22
C SER A 37 -3.95 -1.34 32.92
N VAL A 38 -3.26 -0.40 32.25
CA VAL A 38 -1.84 -0.47 31.90
C VAL A 38 -1.15 0.84 32.29
N ILE A 39 0.09 0.74 32.78
CA ILE A 39 0.92 1.91 33.11
C ILE A 39 1.24 2.68 31.82
N GLY A 40 1.07 4.02 31.84
CA GLY A 40 1.21 4.83 30.63
C GLY A 40 2.57 4.71 29.94
N GLU A 41 3.65 4.50 30.68
CA GLU A 41 4.99 4.26 30.12
C GLU A 41 5.06 2.93 29.36
N GLU A 42 4.46 1.86 29.89
CA GLU A 42 4.39 0.56 29.22
C GLU A 42 3.54 0.65 27.94
N ALA A 43 2.37 1.27 28.01
CA ALA A 43 1.52 1.51 26.84
C ALA A 43 2.26 2.31 25.76
N TYR A 44 3.03 3.33 26.16
CA TYR A 44 3.85 4.13 25.23
C TYR A 44 4.89 3.27 24.51
N TYR A 45 5.68 2.47 25.23
CA TYR A 45 6.70 1.62 24.61
C TYR A 45 6.10 0.58 23.67
N GLN A 46 5.00 -0.06 24.06
CA GLN A 46 4.30 -1.03 23.20
C GLN A 46 3.79 -0.35 21.92
N LEU A 47 3.14 0.81 22.04
CA LEU A 47 2.66 1.58 20.88
C LEU A 47 3.81 2.03 19.97
N GLN A 48 4.96 2.42 20.54
CA GLN A 48 6.14 2.83 19.77
C GLN A 48 6.73 1.67 18.96
N GLN A 49 6.84 0.48 19.57
CA GLN A 49 7.29 -0.72 18.86
C GLN A 49 6.33 -1.08 17.72
N LEU A 50 5.02 -1.10 17.98
CA LEU A 50 4.00 -1.38 16.98
C LEU A 50 3.99 -0.35 15.85
N HIS A 51 4.27 0.92 16.15
CA HIS A 51 4.45 1.95 15.13
C HIS A 51 5.66 1.67 14.23
N GLY A 52 6.79 1.24 14.81
CA GLY A 52 7.96 0.79 14.05
C GLY A 52 7.65 -0.37 13.09
N VAL A 53 6.93 -1.39 13.56
CA VAL A 53 6.50 -2.53 12.73
C VAL A 53 5.54 -2.08 11.62
N THR A 54 4.59 -1.20 11.94
CA THR A 54 3.65 -0.63 10.97
C THR A 54 4.41 0.09 9.84
N ASN A 55 5.39 0.93 10.18
CA ASN A 55 6.19 1.66 9.19
C ASN A 55 7.02 0.72 8.32
N PHE A 56 7.62 -0.32 8.90
CA PHE A 56 8.36 -1.33 8.15
C PHE A 56 7.49 -2.05 7.12
N ILE A 57 6.28 -2.48 7.52
CA ILE A 57 5.34 -3.15 6.61
C ILE A 57 4.87 -2.22 5.49
N THR A 58 4.53 -0.96 5.81
CA THR A 58 4.14 0.06 4.83
C THR A 58 5.25 0.32 3.80
N LEU A 59 6.51 0.40 4.27
CA LEU A 59 7.67 0.56 3.40
C LEU A 59 7.87 -0.67 2.50
N LEU A 60 7.76 -1.89 3.05
CA LEU A 60 7.87 -3.14 2.28
C LEU A 60 6.78 -3.23 1.19
N LEU A 61 5.53 -2.89 1.52
CA LEU A 61 4.42 -2.82 0.58
C LEU A 61 4.69 -1.82 -0.55
N THR A 62 5.19 -0.65 -0.20
CA THR A 62 5.58 0.40 -1.17
C THR A 62 6.65 -0.12 -2.13
N PHE A 63 7.70 -0.77 -1.61
CA PHE A 63 8.75 -1.37 -2.43
C PHE A 63 8.24 -2.51 -3.32
N LEU A 64 7.32 -3.35 -2.85
CA LEU A 64 6.73 -4.41 -3.67
C LEU A 64 5.92 -3.84 -4.84
N ILE A 65 5.12 -2.82 -4.58
CA ILE A 65 4.29 -2.16 -5.60
C ILE A 65 5.19 -1.46 -6.65
N LEU A 66 6.13 -0.64 -6.19
CA LEU A 66 7.06 0.09 -7.07
C LEU A 66 8.01 -0.86 -7.81
N GLY A 67 8.61 -1.83 -7.12
CA GLY A 67 9.51 -2.81 -7.68
C GLY A 67 8.83 -3.71 -8.72
N GLY A 68 7.59 -4.14 -8.45
CA GLY A 68 6.78 -4.88 -9.42
C GLY A 68 6.52 -4.05 -10.68
N ALA A 69 6.14 -2.77 -10.52
CA ALA A 69 5.88 -1.89 -11.65
C ALA A 69 7.16 -1.60 -12.46
N LEU A 70 8.28 -1.33 -11.79
CA LEU A 70 9.58 -1.11 -12.42
C LEU A 70 10.04 -2.37 -13.18
N GLY A 71 9.92 -3.55 -12.58
CA GLY A 71 10.25 -4.83 -13.23
C GLY A 71 9.47 -5.05 -14.52
N LEU A 72 8.17 -4.74 -14.54
CA LEU A 72 7.36 -4.82 -15.77
C LEU A 72 7.81 -3.84 -16.86
N VAL A 73 8.25 -2.64 -16.47
CA VAL A 73 8.79 -1.64 -17.41
C VAL A 73 10.13 -2.11 -17.99
N LEU A 74 11.05 -2.58 -17.14
CA LEU A 74 12.38 -3.06 -17.55
C LEU A 74 12.29 -4.29 -18.45
N TRP A 75 11.37 -5.22 -18.19
CA TRP A 75 11.12 -6.38 -19.05
C TRP A 75 10.25 -6.10 -20.27
N LYS A 76 9.97 -4.82 -20.56
CA LYS A 76 9.16 -4.36 -21.70
C LYS A 76 7.75 -4.97 -21.74
N LYS A 77 7.22 -5.47 -20.62
CA LYS A 77 5.87 -6.05 -20.48
C LYS A 77 4.84 -4.99 -20.13
N LYS A 78 4.80 -3.91 -20.91
CA LYS A 78 3.94 -2.73 -20.64
C LYS A 78 2.45 -3.05 -20.60
N GLU A 79 2.03 -4.10 -21.29
CA GLU A 79 0.65 -4.62 -21.29
C GLU A 79 0.18 -5.12 -19.91
N LEU A 80 1.10 -5.55 -19.05
CA LEU A 80 0.80 -6.08 -17.72
C LEU A 80 0.72 -5.00 -16.63
N ILE A 81 1.16 -3.77 -16.94
CA ILE A 81 1.18 -2.65 -15.98
C ILE A 81 -0.25 -2.23 -15.61
N LYS A 82 -1.15 -2.14 -16.60
CA LYS A 82 -2.56 -1.81 -16.35
C LYS A 82 -3.23 -2.84 -15.41
N PRO A 83 -3.17 -4.16 -15.68
CA PRO A 83 -3.65 -5.17 -14.75
C PRO A 83 -3.05 -5.06 -13.34
N GLN A 84 -1.75 -4.76 -13.22
CA GLN A 84 -1.11 -4.61 -11.91
C GLN A 84 -1.69 -3.42 -11.15
N ILE A 85 -1.85 -2.26 -11.80
CA ILE A 85 -2.45 -1.07 -11.19
C ILE A 85 -3.88 -1.35 -10.75
N ILE A 86 -4.69 -1.98 -11.61
CA ILE A 86 -6.07 -2.34 -11.29
C ILE A 86 -6.12 -3.30 -10.11
N ALA A 87 -5.26 -4.32 -10.07
CA ALA A 87 -5.19 -5.26 -8.97
C ALA A 87 -4.79 -4.56 -7.66
N THR A 88 -3.78 -3.69 -7.67
CA THR A 88 -3.36 -2.93 -6.49
C THR A 88 -4.48 -2.01 -6.00
N LEU A 89 -5.13 -1.24 -6.89
CA LEU A 89 -6.25 -0.39 -6.53
C LEU A 89 -7.45 -1.18 -5.99
N GLY A 90 -7.77 -2.31 -6.60
CA GLY A 90 -8.85 -3.19 -6.15
C GLY A 90 -8.58 -3.77 -4.76
N ILE A 91 -7.35 -4.21 -4.50
CA ILE A 91 -6.92 -4.66 -3.17
C ILE A 91 -6.99 -3.49 -2.18
N SER A 92 -6.44 -2.32 -2.50
CA SER A 92 -6.49 -1.15 -1.61
C SER A 92 -7.92 -0.73 -1.29
N LEU A 93 -8.83 -0.73 -2.27
CA LEU A 93 -10.24 -0.41 -2.04
C LEU A 93 -10.93 -1.46 -1.16
N LEU A 94 -10.67 -2.75 -1.39
CA LEU A 94 -11.20 -3.82 -0.54
C LEU A 94 -10.77 -3.62 0.91
N PHE A 95 -9.47 -3.38 1.14
CA PHE A 95 -8.93 -3.15 2.49
C PHE A 95 -9.42 -1.84 3.11
N TYR A 96 -9.68 -0.81 2.31
CA TYR A 96 -10.33 0.42 2.79
C TYR A 96 -11.72 0.15 3.33
N VAL A 97 -12.53 -0.58 2.57
CA VAL A 97 -13.89 -0.95 3.00
C VAL A 97 -13.83 -1.83 4.24
N THR A 98 -12.94 -2.83 4.27
CA THR A 98 -12.73 -3.68 5.45
C THR A 98 -12.31 -2.86 6.66
N ALA A 99 -11.34 -1.95 6.51
CA ALA A 99 -10.87 -1.09 7.60
C ALA A 99 -11.96 -0.16 8.12
N LEU A 100 -12.82 0.39 7.24
CA LEU A 100 -13.98 1.18 7.64
C LEU A 100 -15.01 0.36 8.41
N ILE A 101 -15.35 -0.84 7.93
CA ILE A 101 -16.27 -1.75 8.62
C ILE A 101 -15.71 -2.12 9.99
N THR A 102 -14.43 -2.47 10.06
CA THR A 102 -13.74 -2.77 11.31
C THR A 102 -13.75 -1.59 12.27
N ALA A 103 -13.49 -0.37 11.79
CA ALA A 103 -13.56 0.84 12.61
C ALA A 103 -14.97 1.08 13.16
N LEU A 104 -16.02 0.84 12.36
CA LEU A 104 -17.41 0.97 12.79
C LEU A 104 -17.78 -0.07 13.87
N ILE A 105 -17.23 -1.28 13.80
CA ILE A 105 -17.51 -2.35 14.76
C ILE A 105 -16.74 -2.16 16.07
N THR A 106 -15.52 -1.64 16.00
CA THR A 106 -14.59 -1.54 17.15
C THR A 106 -14.51 -0.16 17.77
N ASP A 107 -15.28 0.81 17.26
CA ASP A 107 -15.23 2.24 17.61
C ASP A 107 -13.81 2.85 17.53
N ALA A 108 -12.94 2.22 16.73
CA ALA A 108 -11.57 2.66 16.55
C ALA A 108 -11.49 3.95 15.71
N PRO A 109 -10.47 4.81 15.91
CA PRO A 109 -10.29 6.03 15.14
C PRO A 109 -10.14 5.76 13.63
N ARG A 110 -11.18 6.13 12.86
CA ARG A 110 -11.23 5.94 11.39
C ARG A 110 -10.05 6.55 10.65
N GLY A 111 -9.47 7.64 11.19
CA GLY A 111 -8.31 8.32 10.62
C GLY A 111 -7.07 7.43 10.55
N ASN A 112 -6.78 6.67 11.60
CA ASN A 112 -5.57 5.83 11.66
C ASN A 112 -5.68 4.62 10.73
N LEU A 113 -6.86 4.00 10.68
CA LEU A 113 -7.15 2.86 9.80
C LEU A 113 -7.14 3.25 8.32
N SER A 114 -7.67 4.42 7.98
CA SER A 114 -7.70 4.92 6.60
C SER A 114 -6.32 5.40 6.11
N GLN A 115 -5.46 5.92 6.98
CA GLN A 115 -4.13 6.43 6.61
C GLN A 115 -3.23 5.37 5.95
N HIS A 116 -3.32 4.11 6.39
CA HIS A 116 -2.58 3.00 5.79
C HIS A 116 -2.98 2.73 4.35
N VAL A 117 -4.26 2.90 4.02
CA VAL A 117 -4.78 2.75 2.66
C VAL A 117 -4.30 3.88 1.76
N HIS A 118 -4.25 5.12 2.28
CA HIS A 118 -3.76 6.28 1.53
C HIS A 118 -2.30 6.13 1.10
N SER A 119 -1.46 5.48 1.92
CA SER A 119 -0.05 5.23 1.57
C SER A 119 0.10 4.37 0.30
N MET A 120 -0.78 3.38 0.10
CA MET A 120 -0.79 2.55 -1.11
C MET A 120 -1.28 3.31 -2.34
N THR A 121 -2.32 4.12 -2.17
CA THR A 121 -2.83 5.00 -3.23
C THR A 121 -1.76 5.97 -3.70
N GLY A 122 -0.93 6.49 -2.77
CA GLY A 122 0.24 7.30 -3.09
C GLY A 122 1.25 6.58 -3.97
N ALA A 123 1.60 5.33 -3.63
CA ALA A 123 2.51 4.52 -4.44
C ALA A 123 1.96 4.25 -5.86
N VAL A 124 0.66 3.99 -5.99
CA VAL A 124 0.00 3.85 -7.30
C VAL A 124 0.00 5.16 -8.09
N ALA A 125 -0.25 6.30 -7.43
CA ALA A 125 -0.20 7.62 -8.06
C ALA A 125 1.18 7.93 -8.64
N VAL A 126 2.26 7.58 -7.92
CA VAL A 126 3.64 7.70 -8.40
C VAL A 126 3.88 6.86 -9.67
N ILE A 127 3.38 5.62 -9.71
CA ILE A 127 3.46 4.77 -10.90
C ILE A 127 2.71 5.40 -12.08
N LEU A 128 1.50 5.93 -11.85
CA LEU A 128 0.70 6.58 -12.89
C LEU A 128 1.41 7.82 -13.45
N ILE A 129 1.96 8.68 -12.59
CA ILE A 129 2.74 9.85 -13.01
C ILE A 129 3.94 9.41 -13.85
N PHE A 130 4.70 8.41 -13.39
CA PHE A 130 5.84 7.87 -14.12
C PHE A 130 5.47 7.36 -15.52
N LEU A 131 4.32 6.67 -15.65
CA LEU A 131 3.84 6.18 -16.94
C LEU A 131 3.40 7.30 -17.88
N LEU A 132 2.75 8.34 -17.34
CA LEU A 132 2.36 9.52 -18.11
C LEU A 132 3.60 10.25 -18.65
N ILE A 133 4.60 10.47 -17.80
CA ILE A 133 5.89 11.08 -18.17
C ILE A 133 6.60 10.22 -19.23
N SER A 134 6.71 8.92 -19.01
CA SER A 134 7.35 7.98 -19.95
C SER A 134 6.65 7.98 -21.32
N ARG A 135 5.32 8.13 -21.36
CA ARG A 135 4.56 8.19 -22.61
C ARG A 135 4.78 9.52 -23.35
N TYR A 136 4.92 10.62 -22.61
CA TYR A 136 5.21 11.94 -23.16
C TYR A 136 6.57 11.96 -23.88
N PHE A 137 7.64 11.47 -23.25
CA PHE A 137 8.97 11.39 -23.86
C PHE A 137 9.01 10.46 -25.10
N ASN A 138 8.39 9.28 -25.03
CA ASN A 138 8.30 8.37 -26.18
C ASN A 138 7.47 8.90 -27.35
N ARG A 139 6.58 9.88 -27.13
CA ARG A 139 5.82 10.55 -28.20
C ARG A 139 6.66 11.63 -28.87
N ASN A 140 7.46 12.36 -28.08
CA ASN A 140 8.37 13.37 -28.60
C ASN A 140 9.51 12.76 -29.41
N GLU A 141 10.10 11.64 -28.96
CA GLU A 141 11.12 10.94 -29.76
C GLU A 141 10.60 10.47 -31.13
N ARG A 142 9.35 9.99 -31.19
CA ARG A 142 8.73 9.57 -32.46
C ARG A 142 8.46 10.75 -33.39
N LYS A 143 8.04 11.91 -32.85
CA LYS A 143 7.90 13.13 -33.64
C LYS A 143 9.24 13.60 -34.20
N VAL A 144 10.30 13.58 -33.40
CA VAL A 144 11.65 13.99 -33.83
C VAL A 144 12.19 13.06 -34.92
N ARG A 145 12.06 11.73 -34.76
CA ARG A 145 12.50 10.77 -35.81
C ARG A 145 11.69 10.89 -37.11
N GLY A 146 10.40 11.21 -37.02
CA GLY A 146 9.55 11.44 -38.20
C GLY A 146 9.79 12.76 -38.92
N LEU A 147 10.58 13.68 -38.36
CA LEU A 147 10.99 14.95 -39.00
C LEU A 147 12.36 14.83 -39.69
N ILE A 148 13.08 13.73 -39.49
CA ILE A 148 14.41 13.47 -40.05
C ILE A 148 14.33 12.58 -41.32
N HIS A 149 13.13 12.09 -41.66
CA HIS A 149 12.81 11.37 -42.90
C HIS A 149 11.87 12.20 -43.77
#